data_AF-A0A930A427-F1
#
_entry.id   AF-A0A930A427-F1
#
_cell.length_a   1.000
_cell.length_b   1.000
_cell.length_c   1.000
_cell.angle_alpha   90.00
_cell.angle_beta   90.00
_cell.angle_gamma   90.00
#
_symmetry.space_group_name_H-M   'P 1'
#
loop_
_entity.id
_entity.type
_entity.pdbx_description
1 polymer ?
#
loop_
_entity_poly.entity_id
_entity_poly.type
_entity_poly.pdbx_seq_one_letter_code
_entity_poly.pdbx_strand_id
1 'polypeptide(L)'
;MKYRFESIKFENNKIKINGFAVGGHPEDKLIYIYLVNKKPAELECIQLVRNDVSNKYFRKTYPNTYGFSASFQYYPNAKFIINAGNEEKLFTINQAFITFVSLGILIWNSKQVTYLKNFVRNLRNPKIAYSQWYKKTQATKKELSLQREKKWASDAP
;
A
#
# COMPACT_ATOMS: atom_id res chain seq x y z
N MET A 1 -1.35 8.39 8.75
CA MET A 1 -0.12 7.74 8.26
C MET A 1 -0.46 6.37 7.72
N LYS A 2 0.14 5.96 6.61
CA LYS A 2 0.05 4.59 6.09
C LYS A 2 1.42 3.92 6.23
N TYR A 3 1.44 2.66 6.64
CA TYR A 3 2.70 1.92 6.77
C TYR A 3 2.46 0.43 6.51
N ARG A 4 3.55 -0.29 6.25
CA ARG A 4 3.55 -1.75 6.20
C ARG A 4 4.95 -2.27 6.48
N PHE A 5 5.02 -3.31 7.30
CA PHE A 5 6.21 -4.16 7.41
C PHE A 5 6.18 -5.23 6.32
N GLU A 6 7.27 -5.32 5.57
CA GLU A 6 7.42 -6.25 4.45
C GLU A 6 8.30 -7.44 4.83
N SER A 7 9.24 -7.24 5.74
CA SER A 7 10.02 -8.31 6.36
C SER A 7 10.42 -7.93 7.77
N ILE A 8 10.48 -8.91 8.66
CA ILE A 8 11.09 -8.80 9.98
C ILE A 8 12.01 -10.01 10.16
N LYS A 9 13.22 -9.78 10.66
CA LYS A 9 14.18 -10.83 11.04
C LYS A 9 14.63 -10.58 12.46
N PHE A 10 14.74 -11.65 13.22
CA PHE A 10 15.27 -11.64 14.57
C PHE A 10 16.37 -12.69 14.68
N GLU A 11 17.61 -12.23 14.74
CA GLU A 11 18.82 -13.06 14.74
C GLU A 11 19.85 -12.42 15.67
N ASN A 12 20.55 -13.22 16.48
CA ASN A 12 21.60 -12.73 17.40
C ASN A 12 21.14 -11.57 18.30
N ASN A 13 19.89 -11.63 18.79
CA ASN A 13 19.27 -10.57 19.60
C ASN A 13 19.19 -9.19 18.89
N LYS A 14 19.35 -9.14 17.57
CA LYS A 14 19.16 -7.96 16.72
C LYS A 14 17.89 -8.14 15.89
N ILE A 15 17.12 -7.07 15.78
CA ILE A 15 15.94 -7.00 14.93
C ILE A 15 16.29 -6.22 13.68
N LYS A 16 15.92 -6.76 12.52
CA LYS A 16 15.93 -6.04 11.24
C LYS A 16 14.52 -6.01 10.65
N ILE A 17 13.99 -4.81 10.44
CA ILE A 17 12.66 -4.56 9.88
C ILE A 17 12.81 -3.79 8.58
N ASN A 18 12.19 -4.30 7.52
CA ASN A 18 12.04 -3.56 6.26
C ASN A 18 10.57 -3.26 6.02
N GLY A 19 10.30 -2.14 5.38
CA GLY A 19 8.95 -1.77 5.01
C GLY A 19 8.86 -0.41 4.36
N PHE A 20 7.67 0.15 4.39
CA PHE A 20 7.42 1.53 3.99
C PHE A 20 6.52 2.24 4.98
N ALA A 21 6.66 3.56 5.03
CA ALA A 21 5.74 4.47 5.70
C ALA A 21 5.49 5.70 4.82
N VAL A 22 4.32 6.30 4.95
CA VAL A 22 3.90 7.48 4.20
C VAL A 22 3.04 8.35 5.11
N GLY A 23 3.36 9.64 5.16
CA GLY A 23 2.58 10.65 5.88
C GLY A 23 1.26 11.01 5.18
N GLY A 24 0.68 12.13 5.58
CA GLY A 24 -0.52 12.68 4.94
C GLY A 24 -0.20 13.41 3.64
N HIS A 25 0.97 14.05 3.58
CA HIS A 25 1.45 14.82 2.44
C HIS A 25 2.69 14.18 1.83
N PRO A 26 2.92 14.34 0.50
CA PRO A 26 4.08 13.74 -0.14
C PRO A 26 5.40 14.28 0.44
N GLU A 27 5.44 15.55 0.82
CA GLU A 27 6.61 16.25 1.39
C GLU A 27 6.96 15.83 2.83
N ASP A 28 6.10 15.03 3.50
CA ASP A 28 6.30 14.65 4.89
C ASP A 28 7.59 13.82 5.05
N LYS A 29 8.55 14.37 5.80
CA LYS A 29 9.79 13.67 6.14
C LYS A 29 9.52 12.59 7.18
N LEU A 30 10.04 11.40 6.91
CA LEU A 30 9.98 10.27 7.83
C LEU A 30 11.15 10.34 8.82
N ILE A 31 10.84 10.26 10.10
CA ILE A 31 11.83 10.18 11.18
C ILE A 31 11.57 8.90 11.96
N TYR A 32 12.64 8.16 12.26
CA TYR A 32 12.58 6.88 12.95
C TYR A 32 13.29 7.01 14.30
N ILE A 33 12.65 6.56 15.37
CA ILE A 33 13.18 6.64 16.73
C ILE A 33 13.04 5.27 17.39
N TYR A 34 14.08 4.84 18.09
CA TYR A 34 14.05 3.65 18.93
C TYR A 34 14.28 4.04 20.38
N LEU A 35 13.36 3.67 21.27
CA LEU A 35 13.41 3.99 22.69
C LEU A 35 13.49 2.71 23.53
N VAL A 36 14.44 2.66 24.45
CA VAL A 36 14.58 1.62 25.47
C VAL A 36 14.45 2.30 26.83
N ASN A 37 13.51 1.84 27.66
CA ASN A 37 13.23 2.46 28.98
C ASN A 37 13.03 3.98 28.90
N LYS A 38 12.28 4.44 27.87
CA LYS A 38 11.99 5.85 27.56
C LYS A 38 13.20 6.71 27.16
N LYS A 39 14.38 6.11 26.94
CA LYS A 39 15.58 6.80 26.47
C LYS A 39 15.89 6.40 25.02
N PRO A 40 16.37 7.32 24.17
CA PRO A 40 16.86 6.98 22.83
C PRO A 40 17.93 5.90 22.90
N ALA A 41 17.81 4.92 22.00
CA ALA A 41 18.76 3.84 21.82
C ALA A 41 19.27 3.84 20.38
N GLU A 42 20.33 3.09 20.14
CA GLU A 42 20.94 2.99 18.81
C GLU A 42 19.96 2.39 17.79
N LEU A 43 19.86 3.07 16.65
CA LEU A 43 19.01 2.71 15.53
C LEU A 43 19.76 2.98 14.23
N GLU A 44 20.11 1.92 13.51
CA GLU A 44 20.58 2.01 12.14
C GLU A 44 19.35 2.03 11.23
N CYS A 45 19.04 3.16 10.61
CA CYS A 45 17.92 3.26 9.67
C CYS A 45 18.36 3.83 8.34
N ILE A 46 18.17 3.05 7.27
CA ILE A 46 18.42 3.45 5.90
C ILE A 46 17.08 3.70 5.23
N GLN A 47 16.88 4.91 4.73
CA GLN A 47 15.70 5.21 3.92
C GLN A 47 15.92 4.78 2.47
N LEU A 48 14.90 4.21 1.85
CA LEU A 48 14.94 3.62 0.52
C LEU A 48 13.92 4.31 -0.39
N VAL A 49 14.30 4.59 -1.62
CA VAL A 49 13.39 5.15 -2.62
C VAL A 49 12.39 4.08 -3.06
N ARG A 50 11.09 4.39 -2.98
CA ARG A 50 9.99 3.48 -3.33
C ARG A 50 8.98 4.16 -4.24
N ASN A 51 9.26 4.14 -5.54
CA ASN A 51 8.41 4.73 -6.58
C ASN A 51 7.03 4.05 -6.65
N ASP A 52 6.96 2.74 -6.38
CA ASP A 52 5.71 1.98 -6.32
C ASP A 52 4.80 2.48 -5.19
N VAL A 53 5.36 2.78 -4.02
CA VAL A 53 4.65 3.34 -2.87
C VAL A 53 4.18 4.77 -3.18
N SER A 54 5.08 5.61 -3.70
CA SER A 54 4.76 6.97 -4.12
C SER A 54 3.58 7.00 -5.10
N ASN A 55 3.66 6.20 -6.17
CA ASN A 55 2.62 6.16 -7.19
C ASN A 55 1.29 5.62 -6.63
N LYS A 56 1.34 4.63 -5.73
CA LYS A 56 0.14 4.06 -5.11
C LYS A 56 -0.63 5.09 -4.26
N TYR A 57 0.07 5.92 -3.49
CA TYR A 57 -0.58 6.83 -2.53
C TYR A 57 -0.80 8.24 -3.08
N PHE A 58 0.07 8.72 -3.97
CA PHE A 58 0.00 10.10 -4.47
C PHE A 58 -0.14 10.21 -6.00
N ARG A 59 -0.27 9.08 -6.72
CA ARG A 59 -0.44 9.02 -8.20
C ARG A 59 0.67 9.70 -9.01
N LYS A 60 1.80 10.01 -8.37
CA LYS A 60 2.99 10.62 -8.96
C LYS A 60 4.23 10.06 -8.28
N THR A 61 5.34 10.01 -9.01
CA THR A 61 6.65 9.67 -8.44
C THR A 61 7.25 10.91 -7.80
N TYR A 62 7.47 10.82 -6.49
CA TYR A 62 8.26 11.78 -5.75
C TYR A 62 9.59 11.12 -5.38
N PRO A 63 10.72 11.85 -5.38
CA PRO A 63 12.04 11.35 -4.94
C PRO A 63 12.11 11.09 -3.42
N ASN A 64 10.96 10.83 -2.81
CA ASN A 64 10.81 10.67 -1.38
C ASN A 64 11.12 9.23 -0.98
N THR A 65 11.86 9.11 0.12
CA THR A 65 12.37 7.85 0.63
C THR A 65 11.33 7.18 1.53
N TYR A 66 10.21 6.75 0.94
CA TYR A 66 9.10 6.13 1.66
C TYR A 66 9.42 4.73 2.20
N GLY A 67 10.42 4.05 1.63
CA GLY A 67 10.91 2.77 2.13
C GLY A 67 11.90 2.94 3.28
N PHE A 68 12.04 1.92 4.11
CA PHE A 68 13.07 1.90 5.14
C PHE A 68 13.60 0.49 5.40
N SER A 69 14.85 0.44 5.88
CA SER A 69 15.49 -0.70 6.49
C SER A 69 16.01 -0.27 7.86
N ALA A 70 15.34 -0.69 8.93
CA ALA A 70 15.68 -0.38 10.31
C ALA A 70 16.31 -1.60 10.98
N SER A 71 17.39 -1.38 11.72
CA SER A 71 18.16 -2.42 12.41
C SER A 71 18.52 -1.92 13.80
N PHE A 72 18.17 -2.69 14.83
CA PHE A 72 18.38 -2.30 16.23
C PHE A 72 18.45 -3.52 17.15
N GLN A 73 19.13 -3.38 18.27
CA GLN A 73 19.21 -4.42 19.29
C GLN A 73 17.84 -4.65 19.94
N TYR A 74 17.47 -5.90 20.21
CA TYR A 74 16.22 -6.21 20.89
C TYR A 74 16.32 -5.95 22.39
N TYR A 75 15.38 -5.15 22.88
CA TYR A 75 15.08 -4.98 24.29
C TYR A 75 13.57 -5.19 24.52
N PRO A 76 13.17 -5.99 25.53
CA PRO A 76 11.76 -6.18 25.86
C PRO A 76 11.05 -4.85 26.15
N ASN A 77 9.86 -4.66 25.58
CA ASN A 77 9.02 -3.47 25.74
C ASN A 77 9.64 -2.16 25.23
N ALA A 78 10.69 -2.26 24.41
CA ALA A 78 11.20 -1.10 23.69
C ALA A 78 10.16 -0.57 22.70
N LYS A 79 10.28 0.70 22.31
CA LYS A 79 9.36 1.37 21.41
C LYS A 79 10.08 1.74 20.13
N PHE A 80 9.55 1.28 18.99
CA PHE A 80 9.93 1.78 17.68
C PHE A 80 8.87 2.77 17.21
N ILE A 81 9.30 3.98 16.86
CA ILE A 81 8.41 5.09 16.52
C ILE A 81 8.74 5.55 15.11
N ILE A 82 7.70 5.78 14.31
CA ILE A 82 7.78 6.39 12.98
C ILE A 82 7.00 7.70 13.05
N ASN A 83 7.64 8.81 12.70
CA ASN A 83 7.04 10.14 12.61
C ASN A 83 6.98 10.57 11.15
N ALA A 84 5.85 11.13 10.74
CA ALA A 84 5.62 11.66 9.41
C ALA A 84 4.81 12.97 9.53
N GLY A 85 5.49 14.12 9.42
CA GLY A 85 4.87 15.41 9.69
C GLY A 85 4.30 15.47 11.12
N ASN A 86 2.98 15.67 11.24
CA ASN A 86 2.27 15.72 12.53
C ASN A 86 1.73 14.36 12.99
N GLU A 87 1.98 13.28 12.25
CA GLU A 87 1.48 11.95 12.58
C GLU A 87 2.59 11.07 13.18
N GLU A 88 2.28 10.44 14.32
CA GLU A 88 3.17 9.48 14.98
C GLU A 88 2.56 8.07 14.95
N LYS A 89 3.42 7.07 14.77
CA LYS A 89 3.05 5.66 14.95
C LYS A 89 4.06 4.96 15.85
N LEU A 90 3.56 4.46 16.97
CA LEU A 90 4.33 3.74 17.97
C LEU A 90 4.09 2.24 17.88
N PHE A 91 5.17 1.47 17.93
CA PHE A 91 5.18 0.02 17.99
C PHE A 91 5.93 -0.45 19.23
N THR A 92 5.26 -1.19 20.11
CA THR A 92 5.91 -1.86 21.23
C THR A 92 6.55 -3.14 20.75
N ILE A 93 7.87 -3.20 20.83
CA ILE A 93 8.68 -4.34 20.42
C ILE A 93 8.69 -5.35 21.57
N ASN A 94 8.03 -6.48 21.35
CA ASN A 94 8.06 -7.66 22.21
C ASN A 94 7.97 -8.92 21.34
N GLN A 95 8.10 -10.09 21.94
CA GLN A 95 8.05 -11.35 21.21
C GLN A 95 6.72 -11.51 20.45
N ALA A 96 5.60 -11.11 21.04
CA ALA A 96 4.29 -11.19 20.41
C ALA A 96 4.23 -10.34 19.14
N PHE A 97 4.72 -9.11 19.17
CA PHE A 97 4.82 -8.24 18.01
C PHE A 97 5.62 -8.90 16.89
N ILE A 98 6.80 -9.44 17.19
CA ILE A 98 7.66 -10.10 16.20
C ILE A 98 6.90 -11.27 15.56
N THR A 99 6.26 -12.12 16.37
CA THR A 99 5.50 -13.28 15.90
C THR A 99 4.30 -12.86 15.04
N PHE A 100 3.49 -11.88 15.50
CA PHE A 100 2.32 -11.41 14.77
C PHE A 100 2.67 -10.73 13.45
N VAL A 101 3.71 -9.91 13.44
CA VAL A 101 4.18 -9.26 12.20
C VAL A 101 4.73 -10.32 11.23
N SER A 102 5.54 -11.27 11.70
CA SER A 102 6.07 -12.35 10.86
C SER A 102 4.95 -13.20 10.25
N LEU A 103 3.98 -13.60 11.07
CA LEU A 103 2.82 -14.37 10.62
C LEU A 103 1.98 -13.59 9.61
N GLY A 104 1.72 -12.31 9.90
CA GLY A 104 0.97 -11.43 8.99
C GLY A 104 1.64 -11.30 7.62
N ILE A 105 2.97 -11.16 7.59
CA ILE A 105 3.75 -11.12 6.34
C ILE A 105 3.62 -12.43 5.56
N LEU A 106 3.76 -13.58 6.23
CA LEU A 106 3.61 -14.90 5.62
C LEU A 106 2.22 -15.08 5.00
N ILE A 107 1.16 -14.76 5.76
CA ILE A 107 -0.22 -14.83 5.28
C ILE A 107 -0.39 -13.92 4.06
N TRP A 108 0.11 -12.69 4.11
CA TRP A 108 -0.07 -11.74 3.02
C TRP A 108 0.59 -12.16 1.71
N ASN A 109 1.71 -12.85 1.82
CA ASN A 109 2.49 -13.39 0.71
C ASN A 109 2.02 -14.79 0.28
N SER A 110 1.02 -15.37 0.96
CA SER A 110 0.49 -16.69 0.63
C SER A 110 -0.25 -16.72 -0.72
N LYS A 111 -0.24 -17.89 -1.37
CA LYS A 111 -1.03 -18.14 -2.59
C LYS A 111 -2.53 -17.95 -2.35
N GLN A 112 -3.02 -18.30 -1.16
CA GLN A 112 -4.43 -18.16 -0.79
C GLN A 112 -4.89 -16.70 -0.80
N VAL A 113 -4.11 -15.80 -0.19
CA VAL A 113 -4.42 -14.36 -0.24
C VAL A 113 -4.34 -13.80 -1.66
N THR A 114 -3.43 -14.32 -2.48
CA THR A 114 -3.34 -13.95 -3.91
C THR A 114 -4.58 -14.40 -4.68
N TYR A 115 -5.03 -15.64 -4.46
CA TYR A 115 -6.27 -16.17 -5.02
C TYR A 115 -7.48 -15.32 -4.59
N LEU A 116 -7.59 -14.99 -3.30
CA LEU A 116 -8.66 -14.17 -2.77
C LEU A 116 -8.66 -12.76 -3.39
N LYS A 117 -7.49 -12.12 -3.51
CA LYS A 117 -7.36 -10.81 -4.18
C LYS A 117 -7.83 -10.89 -5.64
N ASN A 118 -7.46 -11.95 -6.36
CA ASN A 118 -7.91 -12.17 -7.74
C ASN A 118 -9.41 -12.42 -7.83
N PHE A 119 -9.98 -13.20 -6.91
CA PHE A 119 -11.41 -13.45 -6.82
C PHE A 119 -12.19 -12.14 -6.62
N VAL A 120 -11.83 -11.33 -5.63
CA VAL A 120 -12.47 -10.02 -5.36
C VAL A 120 -12.30 -9.07 -6.55
N ARG A 121 -11.13 -9.04 -7.19
CA ARG A 121 -10.90 -8.23 -8.39
C ARG A 121 -11.81 -8.65 -9.54
N ASN A 122 -12.00 -9.95 -9.75
CA ASN A 122 -12.90 -10.48 -10.77
C ASN A 122 -14.38 -10.17 -10.46
N LEU A 123 -14.77 -10.13 -9.19
CA LEU A 123 -16.12 -9.70 -8.81
C LEU A 123 -16.38 -8.22 -9.11
N ARG A 124 -15.39 -7.34 -8.84
CA ARG A 124 -15.52 -5.90 -9.11
C ARG A 124 -15.44 -5.54 -10.59
N ASN A 125 -14.52 -6.19 -11.30
CA ASN A 125 -14.26 -6.00 -12.72
C ASN A 125 -14.45 -7.34 -13.43
N PRO A 126 -15.71 -7.80 -13.60
CA PRO A 126 -15.96 -9.04 -14.32
C PRO A 126 -15.42 -8.89 -15.73
N LYS A 127 -14.64 -9.88 -16.19
CA LYS A 127 -14.25 -9.98 -17.60
C LYS A 127 -15.52 -10.31 -18.40
N ILE A 128 -16.18 -9.28 -18.93
CA ILE A 128 -17.35 -9.44 -19.79
C ILE A 128 -16.84 -9.90 -21.16
N ALA A 129 -17.30 -11.05 -21.63
CA ALA A 129 -16.99 -11.52 -22.98
C ALA A 129 -17.56 -10.53 -24.02
N TYR A 130 -16.87 -10.35 -25.16
CA TYR A 130 -17.31 -9.42 -26.21
C TYR A 130 -18.79 -9.63 -26.61
N SER A 131 -19.23 -10.88 -26.72
CA SER A 131 -20.61 -11.23 -27.02
C SER A 131 -21.63 -10.74 -25.98
N GLN A 132 -21.27 -10.78 -24.70
CA GLN A 132 -22.11 -10.28 -23.61
C GLN A 132 -22.11 -8.75 -23.55
N TRP A 133 -20.95 -8.12 -23.81
CA TRP A 133 -20.85 -6.67 -23.92
C TRP A 133 -21.68 -6.17 -25.11
N TYR A 134 -21.52 -6.78 -26.29
CA TYR A 134 -22.24 -6.43 -27.51
C TYR A 134 -23.75 -6.52 -27.31
N LYS A 135 -24.26 -7.58 -26.64
CA LYS A 135 -25.68 -7.67 -26.28
C LYS A 135 -26.15 -6.54 -25.34
N LYS A 136 -25.29 -6.08 -24.43
CA LYS A 136 -25.61 -4.99 -23.50
C LYS A 136 -25.52 -3.61 -24.14
N THR A 137 -24.67 -3.44 -25.16
CA THR A 137 -24.42 -2.15 -25.84
C THR A 137 -25.10 -2.03 -27.21
N GLN A 138 -25.83 -3.06 -27.64
CA GLN A 138 -26.60 -3.02 -28.87
C GLN A 138 -27.66 -1.94 -28.77
N ALA A 139 -27.55 -0.92 -29.61
CA ALA A 139 -28.50 0.18 -29.67
C ALA A 139 -29.90 -0.37 -29.97
N THR A 140 -30.87 0.09 -29.20
CA THR A 140 -32.28 -0.23 -29.47
C THR A 140 -32.73 0.42 -30.77
N LYS A 141 -33.74 -0.16 -31.43
CA LYS A 141 -34.31 0.42 -32.68
C LYS A 141 -34.68 1.90 -32.51
N LYS A 142 -35.11 2.30 -31.32
CA LYS A 142 -35.47 3.67 -30.96
C LYS A 142 -34.26 4.60 -30.85
N GLU A 143 -33.14 4.13 -30.30
CA GLU A 143 -31.91 4.92 -30.26
C GLU A 143 -31.32 5.10 -31.66
N LEU A 144 -31.39 4.07 -32.49
CA LEU A 144 -30.96 4.13 -33.90
C LEU A 144 -31.83 5.10 -34.72
N SER A 145 -33.15 5.15 -34.48
CA SER A 145 -34.01 6.11 -35.15
C SER A 145 -33.70 7.55 -34.72
N LEU A 146 -33.50 7.79 -33.43
CA LEU A 146 -33.11 9.11 -32.91
C LEU A 146 -31.74 9.56 -33.41
N GLN A 147 -30.78 8.64 -33.56
CA GLN A 147 -29.48 8.95 -34.17
C GLN A 147 -29.61 9.32 -35.65
N ARG A 148 -30.48 8.62 -36.40
CA ARG A 148 -30.77 8.96 -37.80
C ARG A 148 -31.44 10.33 -37.92
N GLU A 149 -32.44 10.61 -37.11
CA GLU A 149 -33.12 11.91 -37.09
C GLU A 149 -32.16 13.05 -36.73
N LYS A 150 -31.32 12.87 -35.70
CA LYS A 150 -30.30 13.88 -35.34
C LYS A 150 -29.26 14.10 -36.42
N LYS A 151 -28.77 13.03 -37.06
CA LYS A 151 -27.79 13.14 -38.15
C LYS A 151 -28.41 13.83 -39.38
N TRP A 152 -29.65 13.50 -39.71
CA TRP A 152 -30.38 14.17 -40.80
C TRP A 152 -30.65 15.64 -40.49
N ALA A 153 -30.88 16.01 -39.23
CA ALA A 153 -31.00 17.40 -38.82
C ALA A 153 -29.68 18.18 -38.86
N SER A 154 -28.51 17.52 -38.68
CA SER A 154 -27.20 18.17 -38.81
C SER A 154 -26.71 18.29 -40.25
N ASP A 155 -27.17 17.40 -41.13
CA ASP A 155 -26.81 17.35 -42.55
C ASP A 155 -27.80 18.15 -43.42
N ALA A 156 -28.81 18.80 -42.81
CA ALA A 156 -29.74 19.69 -43.49
C ALA A 156 -29.03 21.04 -43.81
N PRO A 157 -29.08 21.54 -45.05
CA PRO A 157 -28.40 22.76 -45.48
C PRO A 157 -28.94 24.04 -44.84
#